data_AF-A0A8H2XZ25-F1
#
_entry.id   AF-A0A8H2XZ25-F1
#
_cell.length_a   1.000
_cell.length_b   1.000
_cell.length_c   1.000
_cell.angle_alpha   90.00
_cell.angle_beta   90.00
_cell.angle_gamma   90.00
#
_symmetry.space_group_name_H-M   'P 1'
#
loop_
_entity.id
_entity.type
_entity.pdbx_description
1 polymer ?
#
loop_
_entity_poly.entity_id
_entity_poly.type
_entity_poly.pdbx_seq_one_letter_code
_entity_poly.pdbx_strand_id
1 'polypeptide(L)'
;TPYDVDLPTEPAFPPSKILIVGNGMCGSTCALFTGIAYEKLGIKVITFGGNPGQPMNFNGLAGNQVLEWANLDSEIKTAGLKNDPLAPPDLLVNGNIRINWRYAWSWKSKNSPLAFFVERANIRLPYTHETYMNPQNLWNYVAKTYFK
;
A
#
# COMPACT_ATOMS: atom_id res chain seq x y z
N THR A 1 3.00 19.00 9.33
CA THR A 1 1.89 18.57 8.43
C THR A 1 0.83 19.66 8.44
N PRO A 2 0.16 19.98 7.33
CA PRO A 2 -0.70 21.17 7.21
C PRO A 2 -2.06 21.05 7.93
N TYR A 3 -2.17 20.15 8.91
CA TYR A 3 -3.40 19.88 9.64
C TYR A 3 -3.08 20.02 11.12
N ASP A 4 -3.49 21.13 11.72
CA ASP A 4 -3.44 21.41 13.15
C ASP A 4 -4.71 20.83 13.81
N VAL A 5 -4.84 19.52 13.72
CA VAL A 5 -5.91 18.75 14.34
C VAL A 5 -5.28 17.64 15.14
N ASP A 6 -5.69 17.54 16.40
CA ASP A 6 -5.27 16.46 17.28
C ASP A 6 -5.61 15.12 16.63
N LEU A 7 -4.60 14.23 16.59
CA LEU A 7 -4.84 12.86 16.16
C LEU A 7 -5.79 12.20 17.17
N PRO A 8 -6.88 11.56 16.71
CA PRO A 8 -7.79 10.89 17.62
C PRO A 8 -7.05 9.80 18.39
N THR A 9 -7.25 9.75 19.71
CA THR A 9 -6.61 8.77 20.59
C THR A 9 -7.11 7.35 20.33
N GLU A 10 -8.34 7.23 19.82
CA GLU A 10 -8.96 5.97 19.46
C GLU A 10 -9.32 5.94 17.96
N PRO A 11 -9.18 4.80 17.28
CA PRO A 11 -9.57 4.68 15.89
C PRO A 11 -11.10 4.80 15.74
N ALA A 12 -11.55 5.48 14.67
CA ALA A 12 -12.98 5.66 14.40
C ALA A 12 -13.75 4.33 14.23
N PHE A 13 -13.06 3.30 13.74
CA PHE A 13 -13.62 1.95 13.61
C PHE A 13 -12.59 0.92 14.09
N PRO A 14 -13.02 -0.16 14.77
CA PRO A 14 -12.12 -1.26 15.07
C PRO A 14 -11.65 -1.92 13.77
N PRO A 15 -10.41 -2.46 13.69
CA PRO A 15 -9.90 -3.13 12.49
C PRO A 15 -10.80 -4.26 11.96
N SER A 16 -11.54 -4.92 12.85
CA SER A 16 -12.53 -5.97 12.49
C SER A 16 -13.71 -5.46 11.67
N LYS A 17 -13.94 -4.14 11.63
CA LYS A 17 -14.96 -3.44 10.85
C LYS A 17 -14.36 -2.73 9.63
N ILE A 18 -13.19 -3.16 9.17
CA ILE A 18 -12.53 -2.65 7.96
C ILE A 18 -12.22 -3.83 7.04
N LEU A 19 -12.50 -3.65 5.74
CA LEU A 19 -12.05 -4.56 4.68
C LEU A 19 -11.26 -3.74 3.65
N ILE A 20 -10.13 -4.27 3.20
CA ILE A 20 -9.41 -3.73 2.03
C ILE A 20 -9.81 -4.57 0.82
N VAL A 21 -10.28 -3.90 -0.23
CA VAL A 21 -10.71 -4.53 -1.47
C VAL A 21 -9.86 -4.00 -2.62
N GLY A 22 -9.26 -4.90 -3.39
CA GLY A 22 -8.39 -4.53 -4.50
C GLY A 22 -8.35 -5.58 -5.61
N ASN A 23 -7.42 -5.38 -6.55
CA ASN A 23 -7.18 -6.29 -7.66
C ASN A 23 -5.73 -6.83 -7.67
N GLY A 24 -5.01 -6.66 -6.57
CA GLY A 24 -3.62 -7.11 -6.45
C GLY A 24 -2.61 -6.42 -7.36
N MET A 25 -2.96 -5.30 -8.02
CA MET A 25 -2.06 -4.64 -8.96
C MET A 25 -1.10 -3.64 -8.30
N CYS A 26 -1.40 -3.19 -7.08
CA CYS A 26 -0.60 -2.15 -6.46
C CYS A 26 0.85 -2.60 -6.25
N GLY A 27 1.80 -1.70 -6.54
CA GLY A 27 3.22 -1.89 -6.29
C GLY A 27 3.95 -0.69 -5.69
N SER A 28 3.21 0.29 -5.16
CA SER A 28 3.74 1.49 -4.52
C SER A 28 3.28 1.56 -3.05
N THR A 29 3.15 2.75 -2.49
CA THR A 29 2.72 2.98 -1.10
C THR A 29 1.44 2.22 -0.72
N CYS A 30 0.52 1.97 -1.65
CA CYS A 30 -0.70 1.20 -1.36
C CYS A 30 -0.43 -0.27 -0.98
N ALA A 31 0.64 -0.88 -1.50
CA ALA A 31 1.01 -2.26 -1.18
C ALA A 31 1.59 -2.31 0.24
N LEU A 32 2.48 -1.35 0.55
CA LEU A 32 3.02 -1.14 1.90
C LEU A 32 1.91 -0.93 2.94
N PHE A 33 0.97 -0.03 2.64
CA PHE A 33 -0.18 0.24 3.50
C PHE A 33 -1.00 -1.03 3.72
N THR A 34 -1.33 -1.76 2.65
CA THR A 34 -2.14 -2.97 2.72
C THR A 34 -1.46 -4.06 3.54
N GLY A 35 -0.16 -4.26 3.35
CA GLY A 35 0.61 -5.25 4.12
C GLY A 35 0.74 -4.88 5.60
N ILE A 36 0.94 -3.61 5.95
CA ILE A 36 0.91 -3.16 7.36
C ILE A 36 -0.49 -3.33 7.96
N ALA A 37 -1.54 -2.91 7.26
CA ALA A 37 -2.93 -3.07 7.71
C ALA A 37 -3.28 -4.55 7.95
N TYR A 38 -2.82 -5.42 7.07
CA TYR A 38 -2.96 -6.86 7.18
C TYR A 38 -2.18 -7.44 8.36
N GLU A 39 -0.87 -7.20 8.45
CA GLU A 39 -0.03 -7.84 9.47
C GLU A 39 -0.19 -7.25 10.87
N LYS A 40 -0.26 -5.92 10.98
CA LYS A 40 -0.31 -5.21 12.25
C LYS A 40 -1.73 -5.16 12.83
N LEU A 41 -2.70 -4.82 11.97
CA LEU A 41 -4.06 -4.53 12.41
C LEU A 41 -5.01 -5.72 12.20
N GLY A 42 -4.58 -6.76 11.49
CA GLY A 42 -5.42 -7.92 11.20
C GLY A 42 -6.58 -7.62 10.24
N ILE A 43 -6.49 -6.52 9.48
CA ILE A 43 -7.52 -6.13 8.51
C ILE A 43 -7.55 -7.16 7.39
N LYS A 44 -8.75 -7.64 7.06
CA LYS A 44 -8.92 -8.63 5.98
C LYS A 44 -8.81 -7.97 4.62
N VAL A 45 -8.11 -8.64 3.72
CA VAL A 45 -7.90 -8.19 2.34
C VAL A 45 -8.59 -9.13 1.36
N ILE A 46 -9.35 -8.56 0.45
CA ILE A 46 -10.10 -9.26 -0.61
C ILE A 46 -9.58 -8.79 -1.96
N THR A 47 -9.27 -9.73 -2.84
CA THR A 47 -8.86 -9.42 -4.22
C THR A 47 -9.88 -9.90 -5.24
N PHE A 48 -9.99 -9.16 -6.35
CA PHE A 48 -10.69 -9.61 -7.55
C PHE A 48 -9.72 -9.89 -8.70
N GLY A 49 -9.97 -10.98 -9.42
CA GLY A 49 -9.17 -11.40 -10.58
C GLY A 49 -8.18 -12.50 -10.25
N GLY A 50 -7.10 -12.60 -11.03
CA GLY A 50 -6.10 -13.68 -10.94
C GLY A 50 -6.57 -15.02 -11.51
N ASN A 51 -5.75 -16.06 -11.38
CA ASN A 51 -6.04 -17.41 -11.88
C ASN A 51 -7.13 -18.13 -11.06
N PRO A 52 -8.23 -18.60 -11.67
CA PRO A 52 -9.29 -19.31 -10.96
C PRO A 52 -8.76 -20.47 -10.11
N GLY A 53 -9.26 -20.60 -8.88
CA GLY A 53 -8.85 -21.65 -7.94
C GLY A 53 -7.46 -21.47 -7.31
N GLN A 54 -6.69 -20.45 -7.71
CA GLN A 54 -5.37 -20.18 -7.15
C GLN A 54 -5.40 -19.02 -6.15
N PRO A 55 -4.57 -19.07 -5.09
CA PRO A 55 -4.36 -17.92 -4.23
C PRO A 55 -3.83 -16.73 -5.03
N MET A 56 -4.24 -15.53 -4.64
CA MET A 56 -3.79 -14.28 -5.26
C MET A 56 -3.19 -13.36 -4.21
N ASN A 57 -2.08 -12.72 -4.57
CA ASN A 57 -1.50 -11.69 -3.70
C ASN A 57 -2.35 -10.43 -3.74
N PHE A 58 -2.40 -9.71 -2.63
CA PHE A 58 -3.07 -8.41 -2.56
C PHE A 58 -2.26 -7.26 -3.13
N ASN A 59 -1.04 -7.53 -3.60
CA ASN A 59 -0.15 -6.61 -4.28
C ASN A 59 0.60 -7.28 -5.44
N GLY A 60 1.09 -6.46 -6.36
CA GLY A 60 1.84 -6.91 -7.56
C GLY A 60 3.34 -6.99 -7.29
N LEU A 61 3.83 -6.14 -6.39
CA LEU A 61 5.13 -6.22 -5.76
C LEU A 61 5.03 -5.67 -4.33
N ALA A 62 6.03 -5.95 -3.50
CA ALA A 62 6.12 -5.53 -2.10
C ALA A 62 5.67 -4.09 -1.79
N GLY A 63 5.98 -3.16 -2.70
CA GLY A 63 5.73 -1.74 -2.52
C GLY A 63 6.73 -1.05 -1.60
N ASN A 64 6.86 0.26 -1.81
CA ASN A 64 7.68 1.17 -1.01
C ASN A 64 7.01 2.55 -1.00
N GLN A 65 7.46 3.44 -0.12
CA GLN A 65 7.26 4.87 -0.36
C GLN A 65 8.07 5.25 -1.60
N VAL A 66 7.38 5.51 -2.70
CA VAL A 66 8.00 6.00 -3.94
C VAL A 66 8.08 7.51 -3.85
N LEU A 67 9.28 8.05 -4.02
CA LEU A 67 9.49 9.49 -4.15
C LEU A 67 9.87 9.85 -5.59
N GLU A 68 9.27 10.94 -6.06
CA GLU A 68 9.71 11.65 -7.25
C GLU A 68 10.89 12.56 -6.92
N TRP A 69 11.66 12.96 -7.94
CA TRP A 69 12.89 13.73 -7.74
C TRP A 69 12.69 14.96 -6.86
N ALA A 70 11.67 15.77 -7.14
CA ALA A 70 11.42 17.00 -6.40
C ALA A 70 11.15 16.73 -4.91
N ASN A 71 10.47 15.63 -4.57
CA ASN A 71 10.24 15.27 -3.18
C ASN A 71 11.50 14.73 -2.51
N LEU A 72 12.31 13.95 -3.22
CA LEU A 72 13.60 13.47 -2.73
C LEU A 72 14.55 14.64 -2.41
N ASP A 73 14.70 15.58 -3.33
CA ASP A 73 15.55 16.76 -3.14
C ASP A 73 15.06 17.61 -1.95
N SER A 74 13.74 17.77 -1.80
CA SER A 74 13.15 18.44 -0.64
C SER A 74 13.43 17.72 0.68
N GLU A 75 13.36 16.37 0.72
CA GLU A 75 13.71 15.58 1.91
C GLU A 75 15.19 15.76 2.28
N ILE A 76 16.11 15.71 1.30
CA ILE A 76 17.55 15.91 1.51
C ILE A 76 17.83 17.30 2.09
N LYS A 77 17.20 18.34 1.52
CA LYS A 77 17.34 19.73 1.99
C LYS A 77 16.79 19.89 3.41
N THR A 78 15.63 19.30 3.69
CA THR A 78 15.00 19.34 5.03
C THR A 78 15.86 18.65 6.09
N ALA A 79 16.55 17.57 5.71
CA ALA A 79 17.50 16.88 6.59
C ALA A 79 18.84 17.62 6.76
N GLY A 80 19.07 18.73 6.06
CA GLY A 80 20.34 19.48 6.10
C GLY A 80 21.49 18.79 5.37
N LEU A 81 21.21 17.83 4.48
CA LEU A 81 22.20 16.97 3.85
C LEU A 81 22.62 17.40 2.44
N LYS A 82 22.22 18.59 1.97
CA LYS A 82 22.51 19.00 0.58
C LYS A 82 24.01 19.14 0.26
N ASN A 83 24.83 19.36 1.29
CA ASN A 83 26.29 19.47 1.16
C ASN A 83 27.02 18.14 1.38
N ASP A 84 26.30 17.03 1.64
CA ASP A 84 26.91 15.71 1.75
C ASP A 84 27.50 15.27 0.38
N PRO A 85 28.73 14.73 0.30
CA PRO A 85 29.31 14.28 -0.96
C PRO A 85 28.50 13.20 -1.70
N LEU A 86 27.63 12.48 -0.99
CA LEU A 86 26.74 11.46 -1.55
C LEU A 86 25.35 12.01 -1.91
N ALA A 87 25.05 13.27 -1.59
CA ALA A 87 23.80 13.89 -1.99
C ALA A 87 23.75 14.04 -3.51
N PRO A 88 22.65 13.63 -4.15
CA PRO A 88 22.53 13.77 -5.59
C PRO A 88 22.48 15.26 -6.00
N PRO A 89 23.19 15.64 -7.09
CA PRO A 89 23.17 17.00 -7.58
C PRO A 89 21.79 17.36 -8.14
N ASP A 90 21.52 18.66 -8.31
CA ASP A 90 20.31 19.11 -8.98
C ASP A 90 20.27 18.58 -10.43
N LEU A 91 19.07 18.21 -10.90
CA LEU A 91 18.91 17.76 -12.28
C LEU A 91 19.19 18.93 -13.24
N LEU A 92 20.06 18.69 -14.22
CA LEU A 92 20.43 19.66 -15.25
C LEU A 92 19.29 19.94 -16.26
N VAL A 93 18.26 19.08 -16.26
CA VAL A 93 17.11 19.15 -17.16
C VAL A 93 15.82 19.02 -16.37
N ASN A 94 14.71 19.46 -16.97
CA ASN A 94 13.39 19.13 -16.45
C ASN A 94 13.14 17.63 -16.67
N GLY A 95 13.40 16.85 -15.63
CA GLY A 95 13.25 15.41 -15.62
C GLY A 95 12.68 14.93 -14.29
N ASN A 96 12.15 13.73 -14.31
CA ASN A 96 11.64 13.08 -13.11
C ASN A 96 12.24 11.68 -12.99
N ILE A 97 12.68 11.34 -11.79
CA ILE A 97 13.08 9.98 -11.43
C ILE A 97 12.20 9.52 -10.27
N ARG A 98 11.86 8.23 -10.27
CA ARG A 98 11.10 7.61 -9.18
C ARG A 98 11.99 6.60 -8.49
N ILE A 99 12.19 6.79 -7.20
CA ILE A 99 12.97 5.87 -6.38
C ILE A 99 12.14 5.30 -5.24
N ASN A 100 12.45 4.06 -4.86
CA ASN A 100 11.95 3.47 -3.62
C ASN A 100 12.74 4.07 -2.46
N TRP A 101 12.10 4.91 -1.66
CA TRP A 101 12.77 5.66 -0.59
C TRP A 101 12.70 4.94 0.77
N ARG A 102 11.52 4.47 1.16
CA ARG A 102 11.32 3.77 2.45
C ARG A 102 10.59 2.45 2.25
N TYR A 103 11.10 1.42 2.90
CA TYR A 103 10.45 0.11 3.05
C TYR A 103 9.89 -0.04 4.46
N ALA A 104 8.96 -0.98 4.63
CA ALA A 104 8.43 -1.37 5.93
C ALA A 104 9.03 -2.70 6.38
N TRP A 105 9.14 -2.85 7.68
CA TRP A 105 9.49 -4.12 8.31
C TRP A 105 8.22 -4.91 8.59
N SER A 106 8.32 -6.23 8.52
CA SER A 106 7.20 -7.11 8.86
C SER A 106 6.85 -6.96 10.34
N TRP A 107 5.55 -6.95 10.64
CA TRP A 107 5.06 -7.00 12.02
C TRP A 107 5.09 -8.42 12.58
N LYS A 108 5.12 -9.43 11.71
CA LYS A 108 5.25 -10.85 12.07
C LYS A 108 6.71 -11.26 12.26
N SER A 109 7.62 -10.73 11.45
CA SER A 109 9.06 -10.92 11.57
C SER A 109 9.78 -9.56 11.60
N LYS A 110 9.97 -9.02 12.81
CA LYS A 110 10.54 -7.68 13.00
C LYS A 110 11.97 -7.50 12.47
N ASN A 111 12.65 -8.61 12.14
CA ASN A 111 14.01 -8.63 11.58
C ASN A 111 14.01 -8.85 10.07
N SER A 112 12.86 -8.73 9.38
CA SER A 112 12.78 -8.91 7.93
C SER A 112 11.91 -7.81 7.29
N PRO A 113 12.38 -7.19 6.19
CA PRO A 113 11.53 -6.34 5.36
C PRO A 113 10.27 -7.06 4.91
N LEU A 114 9.15 -6.33 4.92
CA LEU A 114 7.85 -6.83 4.44
C LEU A 114 7.93 -7.34 3.00
N ALA A 115 8.84 -6.75 2.21
CA ALA A 115 9.09 -7.11 0.82
C ALA A 115 9.55 -8.55 0.56
N PHE A 116 9.96 -9.27 1.60
CA PHE A 116 10.41 -10.66 1.47
C PHE A 116 9.33 -11.70 1.80
N PHE A 117 8.10 -11.26 2.10
CA PHE A 117 6.98 -12.14 2.41
C PHE A 117 6.01 -12.30 1.24
N VAL A 118 5.31 -13.44 1.21
CA VAL A 118 4.22 -13.66 0.25
C VAL A 118 2.93 -13.08 0.83
N GLU A 119 2.43 -12.04 0.19
CA GLU A 119 1.32 -11.22 0.66
C GLU A 119 -0.02 -11.65 0.06
N ARG A 120 -0.50 -12.83 0.49
CA ARG A 120 -1.76 -13.41 0.00
C ARG A 120 -2.98 -12.70 0.57
N ALA A 121 -3.95 -12.40 -0.30
CA ALA A 121 -5.28 -11.96 0.12
C ALA A 121 -5.98 -13.06 0.92
N ASN A 122 -6.81 -12.66 1.89
CA ASN A 122 -7.62 -13.61 2.65
C ASN A 122 -8.68 -14.28 1.76
N ILE A 123 -9.21 -13.55 0.78
CA ILE A 123 -10.25 -14.02 -0.15
C ILE A 123 -9.90 -13.55 -1.55
N ARG A 124 -9.96 -14.47 -2.53
CA ARG A 124 -9.83 -14.16 -3.95
C ARG A 124 -11.15 -14.44 -4.65
N LEU A 125 -11.67 -13.44 -5.34
CA LEU A 125 -12.96 -13.47 -6.03
C LEU A 125 -12.73 -13.39 -7.55
N PRO A 126 -13.46 -14.16 -8.36
CA PRO A 126 -13.46 -13.94 -9.80
C PRO A 126 -14.17 -12.64 -10.16
N TYR A 127 -13.74 -12.02 -11.27
CA TYR A 127 -14.61 -11.08 -11.95
C TYR A 127 -15.76 -11.84 -12.60
N THR A 128 -16.93 -11.23 -12.56
CA THR A 128 -18.14 -11.63 -13.29
C THR A 128 -18.46 -10.55 -14.34
N HIS A 129 -19.40 -10.84 -15.24
CA HIS A 129 -19.87 -9.86 -16.21
C HIS A 129 -20.41 -8.58 -15.52
N GLU A 130 -20.99 -8.71 -14.33
CA GLU A 130 -21.56 -7.61 -13.56
C GLU A 130 -20.52 -6.80 -12.79
N THR A 131 -19.31 -7.34 -12.57
CA THR A 131 -18.29 -6.75 -11.68
C THR A 131 -17.01 -6.32 -12.37
N TYR A 132 -16.68 -6.83 -13.56
CA TYR A 132 -15.36 -6.62 -14.19
C TYR A 132 -15.00 -5.15 -14.49
N MET A 133 -16.00 -4.31 -14.80
CA MET A 133 -15.82 -2.87 -15.05
C MET A 133 -16.83 -2.04 -14.26
N ASN A 134 -17.27 -2.54 -13.10
CA ASN A 134 -18.23 -1.85 -12.25
C ASN A 134 -17.80 -1.91 -10.77
N PRO A 135 -17.03 -0.92 -10.30
CA PRO A 135 -16.60 -0.83 -8.91
C PRO A 135 -17.75 -0.81 -7.90
N GLN A 136 -18.89 -0.18 -8.24
CA GLN A 136 -20.05 -0.13 -7.36
C GLN A 136 -20.65 -1.51 -7.13
N ASN A 137 -20.82 -2.32 -8.18
CA ASN A 137 -21.31 -3.69 -8.06
C ASN A 137 -20.34 -4.56 -7.26
N LEU A 138 -19.04 -4.39 -7.48
CA LEU A 138 -17.99 -5.05 -6.74
C LEU A 138 -18.07 -4.74 -5.24
N TRP A 139 -18.16 -3.46 -4.87
CA TRP A 139 -18.28 -3.02 -3.48
C TRP A 139 -19.59 -3.48 -2.85
N ASN A 140 -20.72 -3.39 -3.56
CA ASN A 140 -22.01 -3.87 -3.09
C ASN A 140 -21.98 -5.37 -2.81
N TYR A 141 -21.34 -6.16 -3.68
CA TYR A 141 -21.16 -7.59 -3.48
C TYR A 141 -20.32 -7.88 -2.23
N VAL A 142 -19.17 -7.20 -2.08
CA VAL A 142 -18.30 -7.41 -0.92
C VAL A 142 -19.01 -7.01 0.37
N ALA A 143 -19.66 -5.85 0.39
CA ALA A 143 -20.39 -5.35 1.56
C ALA A 143 -21.46 -6.36 1.99
N LYS A 144 -22.31 -6.82 1.07
CA LYS A 144 -23.38 -7.79 1.37
C LYS A 144 -22.87 -9.15 1.85
N THR A 145 -21.72 -9.59 1.32
CA THR A 145 -21.25 -10.98 1.51
C THR A 145 -20.27 -11.11 2.68
N TYR A 146 -19.37 -10.14 2.84
CA TYR A 146 -18.21 -10.23 3.74
C TYR A 146 -18.21 -9.18 4.84
N PHE A 147 -18.99 -8.11 4.72
CA PHE A 147 -19.09 -7.08 5.75
C PHE A 147 -20.31 -7.36 6.64
N LYS A 148 -20.07 -8.02 7.78
CA LYS A 148 -21.09 -8.34 8.80
C LYS A 148 -20.87 -7.55 10.08
#